data_AF-A0A8K0QX43-F1
#
_entry.id   AF-A0A8K0QX43-F1
#
_cell.length_a   1.000
_cell.length_b   1.000
_cell.length_c   1.000
_cell.angle_alpha   90.00
_cell.angle_beta   90.00
_cell.angle_gamma   90.00
#
_symmetry.space_group_name_H-M   'P 1'
#
loop_
_entity.id
_entity.type
_entity.pdbx_description
1 polymer ?
#
loop_
_entity_poly.entity_id
_entity_poly.type
_entity_poly.pdbx_seq_one_letter_code
_entity_poly.pdbx_strand_id
1 'polypeptide(L)'
;MACNCTPPSDTLEGDPDILGYGVTVAFIMSAVMTVTAVLAAYLSDSMPEEILSETDEMFISTFQQKLTRLVARPCFTKILHIWSCVWTIVTRMFRRDRSQPRQPLSRKQREAAFTRFILTLSDQQLVVGLAILIAITGNQCTISVAEYEVAFSLAWFSITTHLATLDSLRRYFTIHKTVRNIRVLGMVVVMAFFCYSFVIILIAQSGFDDTIPIQCYVDRRAYREPVFDIATLVPWTITWALYNGDLWSRHH
;
A
#
# COMPACT_ATOMS: atom_id res chain seq x y z
N MET A 1 -16.53 19.39 -22.64
CA MET A 1 -16.99 18.20 -23.39
C MET A 1 -18.21 17.66 -22.68
N ALA A 2 -19.28 17.33 -23.39
CA ALA A 2 -20.43 16.67 -22.78
C ALA A 2 -20.12 15.16 -22.69
N CYS A 3 -20.17 14.58 -21.49
CA CYS A 3 -19.98 13.14 -21.33
C CYS A 3 -21.25 12.38 -21.79
N ASN A 4 -21.10 11.13 -22.22
CA ASN A 4 -22.24 10.28 -22.51
C ASN A 4 -22.75 9.63 -21.21
N CYS A 5 -23.99 9.96 -20.81
CA CYS A 5 -24.59 9.50 -19.56
C CYS A 5 -25.68 8.44 -19.77
N THR A 6 -25.68 7.77 -20.93
CA THR A 6 -26.51 6.58 -21.15
C THR A 6 -25.75 5.33 -20.71
N PRO A 7 -26.39 4.41 -19.96
CA PRO A 7 -25.76 3.13 -19.62
C PRO A 7 -25.39 2.36 -20.90
N PRO A 8 -24.21 1.72 -20.93
CA PRO A 8 -23.79 0.93 -22.09
C PRO A 8 -24.73 -0.26 -22.30
N SER A 9 -24.99 -0.59 -23.57
CA SER A 9 -25.86 -1.72 -23.98
C SER A 9 -25.13 -3.06 -24.06
N ASP A 10 -23.79 -3.02 -24.10
CA ASP A 10 -22.91 -4.19 -24.15
C ASP A 10 -22.25 -4.44 -22.78
N THR A 11 -21.74 -5.66 -22.58
CA THR A 11 -21.02 -6.07 -21.37
C THR A 11 -19.83 -5.15 -21.09
N LEU A 12 -19.75 -4.67 -19.85
CA LEU A 12 -18.74 -3.75 -19.31
C LEU A 12 -17.31 -4.24 -19.61
N GLU A 13 -16.65 -3.63 -20.60
CA GLU A 13 -15.20 -3.78 -20.80
C GLU A 13 -14.54 -2.58 -20.10
N GLY A 14 -14.07 -2.82 -18.86
CA GLY A 14 -13.40 -1.79 -18.08
C GLY A 14 -12.13 -1.32 -18.78
N ASP A 15 -11.80 -0.03 -18.64
CA ASP A 15 -10.66 0.58 -19.29
C ASP A 15 -9.38 -0.16 -18.85
N PRO A 16 -8.71 -0.90 -19.76
CA PRO A 16 -7.54 -1.68 -19.43
C PRO A 16 -6.37 -0.79 -18.97
N ASP A 17 -6.42 0.52 -19.18
CA ASP A 17 -5.40 1.45 -18.69
C ASP A 17 -5.55 1.74 -17.18
N ILE A 18 -6.71 1.44 -16.58
CA ILE A 18 -7.03 1.79 -15.17
C ILE A 18 -7.35 0.53 -14.34
N LEU A 19 -8.14 -0.39 -14.88
CA LEU A 19 -8.39 -1.73 -14.30
C LEU A 19 -7.64 -2.84 -15.02
N GLY A 20 -6.61 -2.51 -15.81
CA GLY A 20 -5.73 -3.51 -16.39
C GLY A 20 -5.16 -4.41 -15.31
N TYR A 21 -5.15 -5.72 -15.58
CA TYR A 21 -4.55 -6.72 -14.70
C TYR A 21 -3.16 -6.32 -14.20
N GLY A 22 -2.38 -5.58 -15.00
CA GLY A 22 -1.07 -5.07 -14.61
C GLY A 22 -1.09 -4.13 -13.40
N VAL A 23 -1.98 -3.13 -13.38
CA VAL A 23 -2.05 -2.13 -12.29
C VAL A 23 -2.55 -2.78 -11.01
N THR A 24 -3.64 -3.55 -11.09
CA THR A 24 -4.22 -4.23 -9.91
C THR A 24 -3.25 -5.25 -9.32
N VAL A 25 -2.58 -6.05 -10.17
CA VAL A 25 -1.58 -7.03 -9.70
C VAL A 25 -0.37 -6.32 -9.10
N ALA A 26 0.11 -5.23 -9.68
CA ALA A 26 1.23 -4.46 -9.12
C ALA A 26 0.91 -3.94 -7.72
N PHE A 27 -0.32 -3.47 -7.50
CA PHE A 27 -0.77 -3.02 -6.18
C PHE A 27 -0.93 -4.15 -5.17
N ILE A 28 -1.57 -5.26 -5.56
CA ILE A 28 -1.71 -6.43 -4.69
C ILE A 28 -0.32 -6.96 -4.32
N MET A 29 0.58 -7.06 -5.29
CA MET A 29 1.96 -7.48 -5.04
C MET A 29 2.68 -6.52 -4.11
N SER A 30 2.56 -5.20 -4.32
CA SER A 30 3.14 -4.18 -3.45
C SER A 30 2.59 -4.29 -2.03
N ALA A 31 1.28 -4.45 -1.86
CA ALA A 31 0.63 -4.63 -0.56
C ALA A 31 1.12 -5.90 0.15
N VAL A 32 1.12 -7.04 -0.54
CA VAL A 32 1.61 -8.32 0.00
C VAL A 32 3.09 -8.22 0.37
N MET A 33 3.92 -7.60 -0.48
CA MET A 33 5.34 -7.39 -0.19
C MET A 33 5.54 -6.49 1.02
N THR A 34 4.78 -5.41 1.15
CA THR A 34 4.87 -4.48 2.28
C THR A 34 4.48 -5.16 3.58
N VAL A 35 3.32 -5.84 3.60
CA VAL A 35 2.85 -6.59 4.78
C VAL A 35 3.83 -7.69 5.16
N THR A 36 4.30 -8.47 4.17
CA THR A 36 5.26 -9.55 4.41
C THR A 36 6.58 -9.00 4.94
N ALA A 37 7.06 -7.87 4.43
CA ALA A 37 8.30 -7.27 4.89
C ALA A 37 8.20 -6.69 6.30
N VAL A 38 7.07 -6.06 6.65
CA VAL A 38 6.82 -5.58 8.01
C VAL A 38 6.74 -6.75 8.98
N LEU A 39 5.98 -7.81 8.63
CA LEU A 39 5.89 -9.03 9.43
C LEU A 39 7.25 -9.71 9.57
N ALA A 40 8.00 -9.86 8.47
CA ALA A 40 9.33 -10.45 8.50
C ALA A 40 10.29 -9.62 9.35
N ALA A 41 10.24 -8.29 9.27
CA ALA A 41 11.10 -7.41 10.07
C ALA A 41 10.76 -7.48 11.56
N TYR A 42 9.47 -7.51 11.91
CA TYR A 42 9.00 -7.70 13.29
C TYR A 42 9.44 -9.06 13.84
N LEU A 43 9.10 -10.15 13.14
CA LEU A 43 9.41 -11.51 13.58
C LEU A 43 10.90 -11.83 13.60
N SER A 44 11.70 -11.10 12.83
CA SER A 44 13.13 -11.33 12.79
C SER A 44 13.91 -10.42 13.75
N ASP A 45 13.28 -9.56 14.57
CA ASP A 45 13.99 -8.58 15.41
C ASP A 45 14.87 -7.62 14.57
N SER A 46 14.27 -7.05 13.51
CA SER A 46 14.89 -6.03 12.64
C SER A 46 14.20 -4.67 12.74
N MET A 47 13.26 -4.53 13.67
CA MET A 47 12.53 -3.31 13.97
C MET A 47 13.24 -2.56 15.11
N PRO A 48 13.26 -1.22 15.12
CA PRO A 48 13.86 -0.45 16.20
C PRO A 48 13.20 -0.77 17.55
N GLU A 49 14.02 -0.89 18.59
CA GLU A 49 13.61 -1.18 19.98
C GLU A 49 12.53 -0.23 20.52
N GLU A 50 12.43 0.97 19.95
CA GLU A 50 11.47 2.02 20.34
C GLU A 50 10.00 1.65 20.07
N ILE A 51 9.74 0.67 19.18
CA ILE A 51 8.38 0.21 18.81
C ILE A 51 8.06 -1.16 19.44
N LEU A 52 9.08 -1.84 20.00
CA LEU A 52 8.98 -3.20 20.50
C LEU A 52 8.64 -3.20 21.99
N SER A 53 7.51 -3.83 22.36
CA SER A 53 7.17 -4.06 23.77
C SER A 53 8.01 -5.20 24.36
N GLU A 54 8.22 -5.21 25.69
CA GLU A 54 8.83 -6.35 26.40
C GLU A 54 8.08 -7.67 26.11
N THR A 55 6.77 -7.61 25.85
CA THR A 55 5.97 -8.79 25.50
C THR A 55 6.29 -9.30 24.10
N ASP A 56 6.56 -8.39 23.16
CA ASP A 56 6.90 -8.71 21.77
C ASP A 56 8.27 -9.41 21.70
N GLU A 57 9.22 -9.03 22.54
CA GLU A 57 10.56 -9.65 22.59
C GLU A 57 10.50 -11.13 23.00
N MET A 58 9.65 -11.46 23.99
CA MET A 58 9.39 -12.86 24.38
C MET A 58 8.67 -13.65 23.26
N PHE A 59 7.72 -13.02 22.58
CA PHE A 59 7.01 -13.65 21.47
C PHE A 59 7.95 -13.92 20.29
N ILE A 60 8.78 -12.95 19.91
CA ILE A 60 9.73 -13.03 18.81
C ILE A 60 10.74 -14.15 19.04
N SER A 61 11.36 -14.21 20.22
CA SER A 61 12.34 -15.27 20.53
C SER A 61 11.72 -16.67 20.48
N THR A 62 10.49 -16.83 20.97
CA THR A 62 9.73 -18.07 20.90
C THR A 62 9.37 -18.44 19.46
N PHE A 63 8.94 -17.45 18.68
CA PHE A 63 8.59 -17.63 17.27
C PHE A 63 9.82 -18.01 16.44
N GLN A 64 10.95 -17.31 16.61
CA GLN A 64 12.20 -17.61 15.91
C GLN A 64 12.69 -19.03 16.21
N GLN A 65 12.62 -19.49 17.46
CA GLN A 65 12.96 -20.86 17.80
C GLN A 65 12.03 -21.88 17.12
N LYS A 66 10.71 -21.63 17.13
CA LYS A 66 9.74 -22.51 16.45
C LYS A 66 9.94 -22.51 14.94
N LEU A 67 10.17 -21.35 14.34
CA LEU A 67 10.41 -21.18 12.91
C LEU A 67 11.69 -21.90 12.49
N THR A 68 12.78 -21.75 13.25
CA THR A 68 14.04 -22.47 13.01
C THR A 68 13.83 -23.99 13.04
N ARG A 69 13.03 -24.49 13.98
CA ARG A 69 12.66 -25.91 14.07
C ARG A 69 11.73 -26.37 12.94
N LEU A 70 10.81 -25.52 12.48
CA LEU A 70 9.90 -25.80 11.36
C LEU A 70 10.66 -25.82 10.03
N VAL A 71 11.55 -24.85 9.79
CA VAL A 71 12.39 -24.76 8.60
C VAL A 71 13.38 -25.94 8.53
N ALA A 72 13.85 -26.42 9.68
CA ALA A 72 14.69 -27.62 9.77
C ALA A 72 13.93 -28.94 9.49
N ARG A 73 12.61 -28.93 9.29
CA ARG A 73 11.86 -30.15 8.96
C ARG A 73 12.20 -30.63 7.54
N PRO A 74 12.37 -31.96 7.33
CA PRO A 74 12.77 -32.53 6.04
C PRO A 74 11.78 -32.30 4.89
N CYS A 75 10.50 -32.02 5.19
CA CYS A 75 9.51 -31.66 4.18
C CYS A 75 9.73 -30.22 3.65
N PHE A 76 10.06 -29.29 4.55
CA PHE A 76 10.28 -27.89 4.21
C PHE A 76 11.62 -27.69 3.47
N THR A 77 12.65 -28.46 3.82
CA THR A 77 13.91 -28.48 3.09
C THR A 77 13.77 -29.01 1.65
N LYS A 78 12.87 -29.98 1.40
CA LYS A 78 12.54 -30.42 0.03
C LYS A 78 11.86 -29.34 -0.80
N ILE A 79 10.90 -28.62 -0.21
CA ILE A 79 10.24 -27.46 -0.85
C ILE A 79 11.25 -26.35 -1.14
N LEU A 80 12.10 -26.00 -0.16
CA LEU A 80 13.19 -25.04 -0.35
C LEU A 80 14.20 -25.50 -1.39
N HIS A 81 14.44 -26.80 -1.54
CA HIS A 81 15.33 -27.35 -2.56
C HIS A 81 14.76 -27.21 -3.98
N ILE A 82 13.44 -27.45 -4.16
CA ILE A 82 12.75 -27.20 -5.43
C ILE A 82 12.80 -25.69 -5.77
N TRP A 83 12.52 -24.83 -4.79
CA TRP A 83 12.67 -23.39 -4.93
C TRP A 83 14.11 -22.97 -5.21
N SER A 84 15.10 -23.65 -4.62
CA SER A 84 16.52 -23.45 -4.89
C SER A 84 16.88 -23.83 -6.32
N CYS A 85 16.32 -24.91 -6.88
CA CYS A 85 16.49 -25.26 -8.29
C CYS A 85 15.93 -24.16 -9.22
N VAL A 86 14.71 -23.69 -8.97
CA VAL A 86 14.08 -22.61 -9.74
C VAL A 86 14.88 -21.31 -9.62
N TRP A 87 15.27 -20.92 -8.41
CA TRP A 87 16.08 -19.72 -8.14
C TRP A 87 17.48 -19.83 -8.76
N THR A 88 18.09 -21.01 -8.80
CA THR A 88 19.39 -21.24 -9.45
C THR A 88 19.30 -21.04 -10.96
N ILE A 89 18.19 -21.41 -11.59
CA ILE A 89 17.93 -21.16 -13.02
C ILE A 89 17.77 -19.66 -13.28
N VAL A 90 16.95 -18.97 -12.47
CA VAL A 90 16.72 -17.51 -12.59
C VAL A 90 18.00 -16.71 -12.33
N THR A 91 18.75 -17.05 -11.28
CA THR A 91 19.99 -16.35 -10.92
C THR A 91 21.16 -16.63 -11.85
N ARG A 92 21.16 -17.75 -12.59
CA ARG A 92 22.13 -17.98 -13.68
C ARG A 92 22.00 -16.96 -14.80
N MET A 93 20.81 -16.40 -15.04
CA MET A 93 20.60 -15.30 -15.99
C MET A 93 21.07 -13.94 -15.44
N PHE A 94 21.03 -13.75 -14.12
CA PHE A 94 21.39 -12.50 -13.42
C PHE A 94 22.67 -12.64 -12.57
N ARG A 95 23.63 -13.44 -13.03
CA ARG A 95 24.81 -13.78 -12.22
C ARG A 95 25.82 -12.63 -12.19
N ARG A 96 25.73 -11.81 -11.14
CA ARG A 96 26.89 -11.04 -10.64
C ARG A 96 27.68 -11.96 -9.71
N ASP A 97 28.92 -12.24 -10.08
CA ASP A 97 29.83 -13.07 -9.29
C ASP A 97 30.03 -12.44 -7.90
N ARG A 98 29.76 -13.20 -6.84
CA ARG A 98 29.86 -12.74 -5.46
C ARG A 98 30.66 -13.77 -4.66
N SER A 99 31.96 -13.54 -4.60
CA SER A 99 33.02 -14.45 -4.15
C SER A 99 33.22 -14.53 -2.62
N GLN A 100 32.27 -14.07 -1.80
CA GLN A 100 32.40 -14.15 -0.34
C GLN A 100 31.20 -14.84 0.34
N PRO A 101 31.45 -15.81 1.26
CA PRO A 101 30.40 -16.41 2.08
C PRO A 101 29.74 -15.31 2.94
N ARG A 102 28.41 -15.16 2.83
CA ARG A 102 27.65 -14.14 3.56
C ARG A 102 27.74 -14.43 5.06
N GLN A 103 28.47 -13.58 5.79
CA GLN A 103 28.34 -13.54 7.24
C GLN A 103 26.91 -13.15 7.62
N PRO A 104 26.36 -13.67 8.73
CA PRO A 104 25.04 -13.26 9.21
C PRO A 104 25.06 -11.75 9.48
N LEU A 105 24.05 -11.04 8.95
CA LEU A 105 23.95 -9.59 9.08
C LEU A 105 23.79 -9.20 10.55
N SER A 106 24.55 -8.20 11.01
CA SER A 106 24.38 -7.61 12.35
C SER A 106 23.01 -6.92 12.47
N ARG A 107 22.42 -6.87 13.67
CA ARG A 107 21.13 -6.20 13.95
C ARG A 107 21.04 -4.80 13.31
N LYS A 108 22.08 -3.98 13.48
CA LYS A 108 22.17 -2.63 12.85
C LYS A 108 22.11 -2.66 11.32
N GLN A 109 22.71 -3.66 10.69
CA GLN A 109 22.66 -3.81 9.23
C GLN A 109 21.27 -4.23 8.76
N ARG A 110 20.57 -5.03 9.58
CA ARG A 110 19.21 -5.51 9.29
C ARG A 110 18.19 -4.39 9.45
N GLU A 111 18.28 -3.61 10.52
CA GLU A 111 17.53 -2.37 10.71
C GLU A 111 17.76 -1.41 9.54
N ALA A 112 19.02 -1.13 9.18
CA ALA A 112 19.33 -0.24 8.07
C ALA A 112 18.80 -0.76 6.72
N ALA A 113 18.84 -2.08 6.49
CA ALA A 113 18.26 -2.69 5.30
C ALA A 113 16.72 -2.55 5.28
N PHE A 114 16.06 -2.77 6.41
CA PHE A 114 14.62 -2.57 6.57
C PHE A 114 14.21 -1.11 6.35
N THR A 115 14.90 -0.17 6.99
CA THR A 115 14.70 1.29 6.79
C THR A 115 14.79 1.66 5.30
N ARG A 116 15.82 1.18 4.60
CA ARG A 116 16.00 1.46 3.16
C ARG A 116 14.92 0.81 2.30
N PHE A 117 14.52 -0.40 2.66
CA PHE A 117 13.46 -1.12 1.95
C PHE A 117 12.12 -0.39 2.07
N ILE A 118 11.71 -0.04 3.30
CA ILE A 118 10.48 0.71 3.57
C ILE A 118 10.52 2.10 2.90
N LEU A 119 11.67 2.77 2.94
CA LEU A 119 11.85 4.04 2.23
C LEU A 119 11.56 3.87 0.74
N THR A 120 12.17 2.87 0.10
CA THR A 120 12.02 2.60 -1.34
C THR A 120 10.59 2.23 -1.71
N LEU A 121 9.95 1.32 -0.96
CA LEU A 121 8.56 0.94 -1.22
C LEU A 121 7.62 2.13 -1.08
N SER A 122 7.81 2.93 -0.04
CA SER A 122 6.98 4.09 0.20
C SER A 122 7.12 5.11 -0.92
N ASP A 123 8.34 5.40 -1.37
CA ASP A 123 8.55 6.35 -2.48
C ASP A 123 7.90 5.86 -3.79
N GLN A 124 7.95 4.55 -4.06
CA GLN A 124 7.22 3.94 -5.18
C GLN A 124 5.70 4.12 -5.03
N GLN A 125 5.14 3.84 -3.85
CA GLN A 125 3.70 3.99 -3.58
C GLN A 125 3.25 5.46 -3.73
N LEU A 126 4.09 6.45 -3.43
CA LEU A 126 3.78 7.87 -3.65
C LEU A 126 3.55 8.18 -5.11
N VAL A 127 4.50 7.77 -5.96
CA VAL A 127 4.46 8.03 -7.40
C VAL A 127 3.27 7.32 -8.03
N VAL A 128 3.06 6.04 -7.68
CA VAL A 128 1.96 5.25 -8.22
C VAL A 128 0.60 5.78 -7.74
N GLY A 129 0.48 6.15 -6.46
CA GLY A 129 -0.74 6.75 -5.91
C GLY A 129 -1.08 8.08 -6.57
N LEU A 130 -0.09 8.94 -6.81
CA LEU A 130 -0.28 10.19 -7.55
C LEU A 130 -0.69 9.94 -9.01
N ALA A 131 -0.05 8.98 -9.69
CA ALA A 131 -0.36 8.64 -11.08
C ALA A 131 -1.80 8.17 -11.24
N ILE A 132 -2.27 7.29 -10.34
CA ILE A 132 -3.68 6.84 -10.33
C ILE A 132 -4.62 8.01 -10.11
N LEU A 133 -4.36 8.87 -9.12
CA LEU A 133 -5.22 10.02 -8.84
C LEU A 133 -5.31 10.99 -10.01
N ILE A 134 -4.19 11.21 -10.73
CA ILE A 134 -4.17 12.03 -11.95
C ILE A 134 -4.98 11.34 -13.05
N ALA A 135 -4.79 10.03 -13.26
CA ALA A 135 -5.48 9.27 -14.30
C ALA A 135 -7.00 9.31 -14.12
N ILE A 136 -7.49 9.07 -12.89
CA ILE A 136 -8.93 9.08 -12.63
C ILE A 136 -9.56 10.48 -12.66
N THR A 137 -8.79 11.50 -12.30
CA THR A 137 -9.25 12.89 -12.36
C THR A 137 -9.25 13.41 -13.80
N GLY A 138 -8.31 12.96 -14.63
CA GLY A 138 -8.21 13.38 -16.03
C GLY A 138 -9.25 12.75 -16.96
N ASN A 139 -9.79 11.58 -16.60
CA ASN A 139 -10.63 10.76 -17.48
C ASN A 139 -12.05 10.50 -16.90
N GLN A 140 -12.61 11.46 -16.17
CA GLN A 140 -13.91 11.29 -15.48
C GLN A 140 -15.12 11.04 -16.40
N CYS A 141 -15.03 11.36 -17.69
CA CYS A 141 -16.08 11.07 -18.68
C CYS A 141 -16.03 9.63 -19.22
N THR A 142 -14.95 8.88 -19.00
CA THR A 142 -14.78 7.51 -19.54
C THR A 142 -14.81 6.45 -18.44
N ILE A 143 -14.40 6.81 -17.22
CA ILE A 143 -14.29 5.90 -16.08
C ILE A 143 -15.63 5.76 -15.37
N SER A 144 -16.06 4.52 -15.14
CA SER A 144 -17.24 4.14 -14.35
C SER A 144 -17.04 4.35 -12.85
N VAL A 145 -18.12 4.33 -12.07
CA VAL A 145 -18.04 4.52 -10.61
C VAL A 145 -17.24 3.40 -9.94
N ALA A 146 -17.45 2.14 -10.36
CA ALA A 146 -16.74 0.99 -9.80
C ALA A 146 -15.22 1.06 -10.03
N GLU A 147 -14.79 1.45 -11.23
CA GLU A 147 -13.37 1.67 -11.56
C GLU A 147 -12.75 2.77 -10.69
N TYR A 148 -13.51 3.84 -10.49
CA TYR A 148 -13.09 4.96 -9.66
C TYR A 148 -12.96 4.55 -8.18
N GLU A 149 -13.87 3.71 -7.65
CA GLU A 149 -13.81 3.21 -6.27
C GLU A 149 -12.60 2.32 -6.00
N VAL A 150 -12.25 1.44 -6.94
CA VAL A 150 -11.04 0.62 -6.84
C VAL A 150 -9.81 1.52 -6.83
N ALA A 151 -9.70 2.43 -7.81
CA ALA A 151 -8.58 3.37 -7.89
C ALA A 151 -8.47 4.27 -6.64
N PHE A 152 -9.60 4.73 -6.12
CA PHE A 152 -9.68 5.50 -4.88
C PHE A 152 -9.18 4.69 -3.67
N SER A 153 -9.54 3.41 -3.58
CA SER A 153 -9.06 2.49 -2.54
C SER A 153 -7.54 2.27 -2.62
N LEU A 154 -6.97 2.21 -3.83
CA LEU A 154 -5.52 2.11 -4.04
C LEU A 154 -4.79 3.39 -3.62
N ALA A 155 -5.35 4.56 -3.92
CA ALA A 155 -4.83 5.84 -3.48
C ALA A 155 -4.88 5.98 -1.95
N TRP A 156 -5.95 5.50 -1.32
CA TRP A 156 -6.08 5.44 0.14
C TRP A 156 -4.98 4.60 0.79
N PHE A 157 -4.71 3.41 0.24
CA PHE A 157 -3.62 2.56 0.71
C PHE A 157 -2.25 3.24 0.60
N SER A 158 -2.02 4.03 -0.45
CA SER A 158 -0.80 4.83 -0.58
C SER A 158 -0.67 5.86 0.54
N ILE A 159 -1.72 6.65 0.80
CA ILE A 159 -1.71 7.71 1.82
C ILE A 159 -1.49 7.15 3.23
N THR A 160 -2.15 6.04 3.57
CA THR A 160 -1.98 5.39 4.88
C THR A 160 -0.57 4.83 5.06
N THR A 161 0.00 4.22 4.02
CA THR A 161 1.40 3.78 4.01
C THR A 161 2.35 4.96 4.24
N HIS A 162 2.07 6.12 3.66
CA HIS A 162 2.87 7.33 3.83
C HIS A 162 2.87 7.86 5.27
N LEU A 163 1.71 7.87 5.92
CA LEU A 163 1.60 8.27 7.32
C LEU A 163 2.35 7.31 8.24
N ALA A 164 2.16 6.00 8.07
CA ALA A 164 2.85 4.98 8.88
C ALA A 164 4.38 5.06 8.75
N THR A 165 4.87 5.28 7.54
CA THR A 165 6.32 5.35 7.29
C THR A 165 6.96 6.63 7.80
N LEU A 166 6.22 7.74 7.93
CA LEU A 166 6.75 8.94 8.58
C LEU A 166 7.07 8.71 10.06
N ASP A 167 6.25 7.92 10.76
CA ASP A 167 6.51 7.57 12.16
C ASP A 167 7.73 6.65 12.27
N SER A 168 7.75 5.55 11.50
CA SER A 168 8.88 4.60 11.51
C SER A 168 10.22 5.19 11.02
N LEU A 169 10.19 6.19 10.12
CA LEU A 169 11.39 6.82 9.55
C LEU A 169 11.69 8.20 10.15
N ARG A 170 11.01 8.60 11.22
CA ARG A 170 11.14 9.94 11.83
C ARG A 170 12.59 10.34 12.09
N ARG A 171 13.39 9.42 12.65
CA ARG A 171 14.82 9.65 12.94
C ARG A 171 15.65 9.82 11.66
N TYR A 172 15.36 9.04 10.63
CA TYR A 172 16.03 9.13 9.33
C TYR A 172 15.77 10.48 8.63
N PHE A 173 14.52 10.95 8.65
CA PHE A 173 14.11 12.21 8.03
C PHE A 173 14.51 13.46 8.83
N THR A 174 14.80 13.31 10.12
CA THR A 174 15.36 14.41 10.93
C THR A 174 16.77 14.78 10.47
N ILE A 175 17.54 13.77 10.03
CA ILE A 175 18.87 13.96 9.44
C ILE A 175 18.75 14.43 7.98
N HIS A 176 17.87 13.81 7.19
CA HIS A 176 17.72 14.10 5.75
C HIS A 176 16.52 15.03 5.46
N LYS A 177 16.64 16.29 5.87
CA LYS A 177 15.54 17.29 5.77
C LYS A 177 15.06 17.56 4.34
N THR A 178 15.93 17.52 3.33
CA THR A 178 15.55 17.77 1.93
C THR A 178 14.63 16.67 1.40
N VAL A 179 14.99 15.41 1.63
CA VAL A 179 14.18 14.25 1.23
C VAL A 179 12.81 14.30 1.92
N ARG A 180 12.80 14.65 3.20
CA ARG A 180 11.57 14.87 3.96
C ARG A 180 10.69 15.93 3.33
N ASN A 181 11.23 17.10 3.00
CA ASN A 181 10.43 18.21 2.47
C ASN A 181 9.86 17.89 1.09
N ILE A 182 10.63 17.25 0.20
CA ILE A 182 10.15 16.79 -1.12
C ILE A 182 9.00 15.79 -0.96
N ARG A 183 9.18 14.84 -0.03
CA ARG A 183 8.18 13.81 0.22
C ARG A 183 6.90 14.37 0.85
N VAL A 184 7.02 15.30 1.80
CA VAL A 184 5.88 16.01 2.39
C VAL A 184 5.14 16.81 1.32
N LEU A 185 5.85 17.49 0.42
CA LEU A 185 5.23 18.18 -0.71
C LEU A 185 4.43 17.19 -1.58
N GLY A 186 5.02 16.05 -1.93
CA GLY A 186 4.33 15.00 -2.69
C GLY A 186 3.10 14.46 -1.96
N MET A 187 3.18 14.23 -0.64
CA MET A 187 2.03 13.82 0.17
C MET A 187 0.92 14.86 0.20
N VAL A 188 1.25 16.16 0.28
CA VAL A 188 0.26 17.25 0.24
C VAL A 188 -0.46 17.27 -1.11
N VAL A 189 0.27 17.09 -2.22
CA VAL A 189 -0.33 17.00 -3.56
C VAL A 189 -1.25 15.78 -3.65
N VAL A 190 -0.78 14.60 -3.26
CA VAL A 190 -1.61 13.37 -3.24
C VAL A 190 -2.85 13.56 -2.36
N MET A 191 -2.72 14.17 -1.19
CA MET A 191 -3.84 14.45 -0.29
C MET A 191 -4.87 15.40 -0.93
N ALA A 192 -4.44 16.43 -1.65
CA ALA A 192 -5.35 17.35 -2.32
C ALA A 192 -6.19 16.63 -3.39
N PHE A 193 -5.55 15.83 -4.25
CA PHE A 193 -6.24 15.01 -5.25
C PHE A 193 -7.15 13.96 -4.61
N PHE A 194 -6.73 13.37 -3.50
CA PHE A 194 -7.51 12.39 -2.78
C PHE A 194 -8.76 13.01 -2.13
N CYS A 195 -8.65 14.18 -1.50
CA CYS A 195 -9.80 14.92 -0.97
C CYS A 195 -10.80 15.28 -2.07
N TYR A 196 -10.31 15.73 -3.23
CA TYR A 196 -11.16 15.95 -4.39
C TYR A 196 -11.90 14.66 -4.79
N SER A 197 -11.16 13.56 -4.95
CA SER A 197 -11.72 12.27 -5.35
C SER A 197 -12.72 11.70 -4.33
N PHE A 198 -12.47 11.93 -3.04
CA PHE A 198 -13.37 11.56 -1.96
C PHE A 198 -14.70 12.30 -2.07
N VAL A 199 -14.66 13.62 -2.30
CA VAL A 199 -15.88 14.39 -2.56
C VAL A 199 -16.61 13.85 -3.79
N ILE A 200 -15.91 13.47 -4.85
CA ILE A 200 -16.55 12.90 -6.04
C ILE A 200 -17.29 11.59 -5.70
N ILE A 201 -16.63 10.66 -5.00
CA ILE A 201 -17.23 9.40 -4.53
C ILE A 201 -18.44 9.62 -3.63
N LEU A 202 -18.36 10.56 -2.68
CA LEU A 202 -19.46 10.85 -1.76
C LEU A 202 -20.76 11.23 -2.46
N ILE A 203 -20.69 11.82 -3.65
CA ILE A 203 -21.91 12.05 -4.43
C ILE A 203 -22.23 10.88 -5.37
N ALA A 204 -21.22 10.25 -5.98
CA ALA A 204 -21.48 9.15 -6.92
C ALA A 204 -22.29 8.01 -6.26
N GLN A 205 -22.04 7.72 -4.98
CA GLN A 205 -22.75 6.68 -4.23
C GLN A 205 -24.23 6.98 -3.93
N SER A 206 -24.74 8.16 -4.25
CA SER A 206 -26.19 8.43 -4.23
C SER A 206 -26.93 7.86 -5.45
N GLY A 207 -26.19 7.26 -6.40
CA GLY A 207 -26.68 6.65 -7.63
C GLY A 207 -27.09 5.18 -7.50
N PHE A 208 -27.96 4.73 -8.41
CA PHE A 208 -28.34 3.31 -8.53
C PHE A 208 -27.58 2.57 -9.65
N ASP A 209 -26.76 3.26 -10.44
CA ASP A 209 -26.14 2.70 -11.65
C ASP A 209 -24.63 2.97 -11.69
N ASP A 210 -23.84 2.00 -11.27
CA ASP A 210 -22.38 2.15 -11.18
C ASP A 210 -21.67 2.06 -12.54
N THR A 211 -22.44 1.81 -13.62
CA THR A 211 -21.90 1.57 -14.96
C THR A 211 -21.71 2.84 -15.79
N ILE A 212 -22.33 3.95 -15.38
CA ILE A 212 -22.19 5.23 -16.08
C ILE A 212 -20.95 6.00 -15.60
N PRO A 213 -20.38 6.87 -16.45
CA PRO A 213 -19.19 7.63 -16.08
C PRO A 213 -19.38 8.52 -14.85
N ILE A 214 -18.35 8.64 -14.03
CA ILE A 214 -18.45 9.37 -12.75
C ILE A 214 -18.80 10.85 -12.92
N GLN A 215 -18.39 11.48 -14.02
CA GLN A 215 -18.75 12.87 -14.31
C GLN A 215 -20.25 13.07 -14.50
N CYS A 216 -20.99 12.05 -14.95
CA CYS A 216 -22.45 12.12 -15.08
C CYS A 216 -23.15 12.29 -13.73
N TYR A 217 -22.56 11.74 -12.67
CA TYR A 217 -23.01 11.96 -11.30
C TYR A 217 -22.65 13.34 -10.78
N VAL A 218 -21.59 13.98 -11.28
CA VAL A 218 -21.21 15.35 -10.95
C VAL A 218 -22.13 16.37 -11.63
N ASP A 219 -22.45 16.15 -12.90
CA ASP A 219 -23.29 17.05 -13.68
C ASP A 219 -24.78 16.96 -13.31
N ARG A 220 -25.26 15.79 -12.84
CA ARG A 220 -26.64 15.61 -12.34
C ARG A 220 -26.90 16.21 -10.94
N ARG A 221 -25.90 16.82 -10.28
CA ARG A 221 -25.98 17.36 -8.89
C ARG A 221 -26.80 18.63 -8.68
N ALA A 222 -27.94 18.78 -9.34
CA ALA A 222 -28.93 19.76 -8.92
C ALA A 222 -30.11 19.14 -8.14
N TYR A 223 -30.25 17.81 -8.10
CA TYR A 223 -31.42 17.15 -7.48
C TYR A 223 -31.06 15.79 -6.84
N ARG A 224 -30.63 15.77 -5.57
CA ARG A 224 -30.93 14.73 -4.53
C ARG A 224 -29.91 14.76 -3.39
N GLU A 225 -30.40 14.55 -2.17
CA GLU A 225 -29.64 14.59 -0.92
C GLU A 225 -28.60 13.45 -0.80
N PRO A 226 -27.45 13.75 -0.18
CA PRO A 226 -26.54 12.88 0.52
C PRO A 226 -27.03 11.54 1.06
N VAL A 227 -26.93 10.37 0.41
CA VAL A 227 -27.05 9.11 1.17
C VAL A 227 -25.66 8.67 1.59
N PHE A 228 -25.42 8.69 2.90
CA PHE A 228 -24.12 8.42 3.51
C PHE A 228 -23.97 6.91 3.77
N ASP A 229 -23.20 6.20 2.94
CA ASP A 229 -22.95 4.77 3.12
C ASP A 229 -21.73 4.52 4.03
N ILE A 230 -21.96 3.79 5.13
CA ILE A 230 -20.96 3.42 6.15
C ILE A 230 -19.79 2.60 5.57
N ALA A 231 -19.98 1.91 4.43
CA ALA A 231 -18.91 1.17 3.76
C ALA A 231 -17.75 2.08 3.32
N THR A 232 -18.04 3.34 2.93
CA THR A 232 -17.00 4.34 2.61
C THR A 232 -16.18 4.76 3.79
N LEU A 233 -16.70 4.61 5.01
CA LEU A 233 -15.99 4.92 6.24
C LEU A 233 -15.13 3.75 6.72
N VAL A 234 -15.31 2.52 6.25
CA VAL A 234 -14.55 1.36 6.76
C VAL A 234 -13.02 1.56 6.65
N PRO A 235 -12.47 2.07 5.54
CA PRO A 235 -11.04 2.38 5.48
C PRO A 235 -10.65 3.46 6.53
N TRP A 236 -11.53 4.44 6.76
CA TRP A 236 -11.34 5.57 7.68
C TRP A 236 -11.49 5.19 9.15
N THR A 237 -12.39 4.28 9.50
CA THR A 237 -12.55 3.77 10.87
C THR A 237 -11.35 2.91 11.24
N ILE A 238 -10.83 2.11 10.30
CA ILE A 238 -9.59 1.34 10.51
C ILE A 238 -8.41 2.29 10.70
N THR A 239 -8.27 3.33 9.87
CA THR A 239 -7.16 4.29 10.00
C THR A 239 -7.30 5.17 11.24
N TRP A 240 -8.51 5.59 11.58
CA TRP A 240 -8.81 6.31 12.82
C TRP A 240 -8.57 5.43 14.05
N ALA A 241 -8.92 4.14 14.02
CA ALA A 241 -8.66 3.19 15.10
C ALA A 241 -7.15 2.92 15.26
N LEU A 242 -6.41 2.77 14.16
CA LEU A 242 -4.95 2.62 14.19
C LEU A 242 -4.26 3.87 14.76
N TYR A 243 -4.69 5.07 14.38
CA TYR A 243 -4.07 6.32 14.83
C TYR A 243 -4.46 6.70 16.28
N ASN A 244 -5.70 6.44 16.70
CA ASN A 244 -6.14 6.74 18.07
C ASN A 244 -5.73 5.66 19.08
N GLY A 245 -5.52 4.41 18.65
CA GLY A 245 -4.95 3.36 19.49
C GLY A 245 -3.54 3.70 19.99
N ASP A 246 -2.70 4.24 19.11
CA ASP A 246 -1.33 4.69 19.45
C ASP A 246 -1.31 5.93 20.36
N LEU A 247 -2.32 6.81 20.27
CA LEU A 247 -2.40 8.02 21.10
C LEU A 247 -2.78 7.70 22.56
N TRP A 248 -3.61 6.66 22.78
CA TRP A 248 -4.01 6.24 24.14
C TRP A 248 -2.93 5.41 24.84
N SER A 249 -2.05 4.73 24.10
CA SER A 249 -0.93 3.97 24.66
C SER A 249 0.25 4.85 25.14
N ARG A 250 0.37 6.11 24.71
CA ARG A 250 1.45 7.02 25.14
C ARG A 250 1.14 7.78 26.43
N HIS A 251 -0.03 7.56 27.04
CA HIS A 251 -0.47 8.26 28.25
C HIS A 251 -0.63 7.37 29.49
N HIS A 252 -0.17 6.11 29.46
CA HIS A 252 -0.08 5.24 30.63
C HIS A 252 1.30 4.63 30.79
#